data_AF-A0A916K3T2-F1
#
_entry.id   AF-A0A916K3T2-F1
#
_cell.length_a   1.000
_cell.length_b   1.000
_cell.length_c   1.000
_cell.angle_alpha   90.00
_cell.angle_beta   90.00
_cell.angle_gamma   90.00
#
_symmetry.space_group_name_H-M   'P 1'
#
loop_
_entity.id
_entity.type
_entity.pdbx_description
1 polymer ?
#
loop_
_entity_poly.entity_id
_entity_poly.type
_entity_poly.pdbx_seq_one_letter_code
_entity_poly.pdbx_strand_id
1 'polypeptide(L)'
;MDVTREIIGRIEQVEQTTSQMADILEHLASGTNEIEFSAAEVSALWNQYMGDSLSVCVYTHFLQTAEKEEVRSILETALQLSQTHLEQITRFFKQAGFQLPLGFQESDVHSHAPRLFSDHFMVFYSEIMTTHGLTAYSLALTTCEDERLRNYFFDCSVQAKRLLDQIIAYEQSNNLYSTPSSIASPAKVEFVQKKGLLSGLIGKPEPLNATEIGNLFFNTKKNALNKALFHAFGQVAGHEDVREYMLDGVQRAGKDIDSFVAILEEEQLTTPRMWESDVTESTVSPFSDKLMMYHMAFLTSTALTFYATGLASSMRPDVIMNYNHIFENIHTGYRKIYMIMTKHNWMEKQPGASDRSSLTQ
;
A
#
# COMPACT_ATOMS: atom_id res chain seq x y z
N MET A 1 -30.72 22.41 -57.91
CA MET A 1 -30.70 21.05 -57.33
C MET A 1 -29.75 20.93 -56.14
N ASP A 2 -28.67 21.72 -56.06
CA ASP A 2 -27.70 21.65 -54.94
C ASP A 2 -28.22 22.20 -53.61
N VAL A 3 -28.83 23.39 -53.62
CA VAL A 3 -29.26 24.06 -52.37
C VAL A 3 -30.32 23.26 -51.61
N THR A 4 -31.22 22.57 -52.32
CA THR A 4 -32.25 21.73 -51.71
C THR A 4 -31.66 20.50 -51.02
N ARG A 5 -30.59 19.90 -51.56
CA ARG A 5 -29.92 18.75 -50.92
C ARG A 5 -29.15 19.18 -49.67
N GLU A 6 -28.50 20.35 -49.70
CA GLU A 6 -27.79 20.88 -48.53
C GLU A 6 -28.75 21.18 -47.37
N ILE A 7 -29.93 21.74 -47.68
CA ILE A 7 -30.96 22.02 -46.66
C ILE A 7 -31.50 20.72 -46.05
N ILE A 8 -31.77 19.69 -46.89
CA ILE A 8 -32.23 18.38 -46.40
C ILE A 8 -31.20 17.73 -45.47
N GLY A 9 -29.91 17.73 -45.84
CA GLY A 9 -28.86 17.17 -44.99
C GLY A 9 -28.71 17.88 -43.64
N ARG A 10 -28.92 19.21 -43.60
CA ARG A 10 -28.92 19.96 -42.33
C ARG A 10 -30.14 19.65 -41.47
N ILE A 11 -31.30 19.41 -42.07
CA ILE A 11 -32.53 19.02 -41.34
C ILE A 11 -32.34 17.64 -40.73
N GLU A 12 -31.84 16.66 -41.49
CA GLU A 12 -31.55 15.31 -40.98
C GLU A 12 -30.55 15.33 -39.82
N GLN A 13 -29.53 16.19 -39.89
CA GLN A 13 -28.53 16.35 -38.82
C GLN A 13 -29.13 16.97 -37.55
N VAL A 14 -30.07 17.93 -37.70
CA VAL A 14 -30.80 18.52 -36.57
C VAL A 14 -31.76 17.51 -35.95
N GLU A 15 -32.48 16.73 -36.76
CA GLU A 15 -33.37 15.66 -36.27
C GLU A 15 -32.58 14.59 -35.52
N GLN A 16 -31.41 14.18 -36.03
CA GLN A 16 -30.52 13.23 -35.36
C GLN A 16 -29.99 13.77 -34.02
N THR A 17 -29.60 15.04 -33.98
CA THR A 17 -29.16 15.71 -32.74
C THR A 17 -30.30 15.83 -31.73
N THR A 18 -31.51 16.12 -32.20
CA THR A 18 -32.70 16.26 -31.35
C THR A 18 -33.13 14.90 -30.78
N SER A 19 -33.03 13.83 -31.57
CA SER A 19 -33.26 12.45 -31.11
C SER A 19 -32.24 12.04 -30.07
N GLN A 20 -30.94 12.35 -30.26
CA GLN A 20 -29.91 12.07 -29.26
C GLN A 20 -30.12 12.85 -27.95
N MET A 21 -30.54 14.12 -28.03
CA MET A 21 -30.87 14.89 -26.84
C MET A 21 -32.13 14.35 -26.14
N ALA A 22 -33.12 13.88 -26.89
CA ALA A 22 -34.31 13.23 -26.33
C ALA A 22 -33.95 11.93 -25.61
N ASP A 23 -33.10 11.08 -26.19
CA ASP A 23 -32.61 9.86 -25.54
C ASP A 23 -31.82 10.18 -24.25
N ILE A 24 -30.97 11.22 -24.27
CA ILE A 24 -30.24 11.67 -23.08
C ILE A 24 -31.20 12.19 -21.99
N LEU A 25 -32.19 12.98 -22.37
CA LEU A 25 -33.19 13.51 -21.43
C LEU A 25 -34.10 12.40 -20.89
N GLU A 26 -34.44 11.41 -21.72
CA GLU A 26 -35.20 10.24 -21.31
C GLU A 26 -34.36 9.35 -20.37
N HIS A 27 -33.04 9.22 -20.59
CA HIS A 27 -32.10 8.56 -19.67
C HIS A 27 -31.93 9.31 -18.33
N LEU A 28 -31.97 10.65 -18.37
CA LEU A 28 -31.94 11.49 -17.17
C LEU A 28 -33.29 11.52 -16.43
N ALA A 29 -34.41 11.28 -17.12
CA ALA A 29 -35.77 11.30 -16.58
C ALA A 29 -36.28 9.90 -16.16
N SER A 30 -35.77 8.82 -16.76
CA SER A 30 -35.99 7.45 -16.29
C SER A 30 -35.08 7.21 -15.08
N GLY A 31 -35.64 7.33 -13.88
CA GLY A 31 -34.89 7.37 -12.61
C GLY A 31 -33.69 6.40 -12.53
N THR A 32 -32.56 6.95 -12.11
CA THR A 32 -31.47 6.29 -11.37
C THR A 32 -31.35 4.78 -11.59
N ASN A 33 -30.65 4.37 -12.66
CA ASN A 33 -29.72 3.26 -12.49
C ASN A 33 -28.55 3.81 -11.63
N GLU A 34 -28.80 4.01 -10.34
CA GLU A 34 -27.71 4.23 -9.39
C GLU A 34 -26.78 3.03 -9.55
N ILE A 35 -25.53 3.31 -9.92
CA ILE A 35 -24.51 2.28 -10.02
C ILE A 35 -24.34 1.72 -8.61
N GLU A 36 -24.83 0.51 -8.39
CA GLU A 36 -24.65 -0.17 -7.11
C GLU A 36 -23.28 -0.86 -7.10
N PHE A 37 -22.46 -0.51 -6.11
CA PHE A 37 -21.21 -1.20 -5.83
C PHE A 37 -21.38 -2.18 -4.68
N SER A 38 -20.78 -3.36 -4.84
CA SER A 38 -20.63 -4.35 -3.78
C SER A 38 -19.77 -3.81 -2.63
N ALA A 39 -19.88 -4.42 -1.45
CA ALA A 39 -19.03 -4.06 -0.31
C ALA A 39 -17.52 -4.22 -0.61
N ALA A 40 -17.15 -5.17 -1.46
CA ALA A 40 -15.76 -5.38 -1.87
C ALA A 40 -15.25 -4.23 -2.73
N GLU A 41 -16.05 -3.76 -3.68
CA GLU A 41 -15.72 -2.63 -4.56
C GLU A 41 -15.62 -1.31 -3.79
N VAL A 42 -16.59 -1.05 -2.90
CA VAL A 42 -16.56 0.13 -2.04
C VAL A 42 -15.33 0.12 -1.14
N SER A 43 -15.00 -1.04 -0.56
CA SER A 43 -13.80 -1.21 0.27
C SER A 43 -12.51 -0.98 -0.53
N ALA A 44 -12.40 -1.54 -1.73
CA ALA A 44 -11.23 -1.37 -2.59
C ALA A 44 -11.01 0.10 -2.97
N LEU A 45 -12.06 0.78 -3.42
CA LEU A 45 -12.02 2.22 -3.76
C LEU A 45 -11.70 3.08 -2.54
N TRP A 46 -12.30 2.79 -1.39
CA TRP A 46 -12.06 3.53 -0.15
C TRP A 46 -10.60 3.42 0.29
N ASN A 47 -10.08 2.20 0.36
CA ASN A 47 -8.71 1.95 0.79
C ASN A 47 -7.70 2.59 -0.17
N GLN A 48 -7.95 2.52 -1.49
CA GLN A 48 -7.11 3.19 -2.47
C GLN A 48 -7.17 4.72 -2.30
N TYR A 49 -8.35 5.32 -2.12
CA TYR A 49 -8.48 6.77 -1.92
C TYR A 49 -7.69 7.26 -0.71
N MET A 50 -7.78 6.54 0.42
CA MET A 50 -7.03 6.88 1.62
C MET A 50 -5.51 6.70 1.42
N GLY A 51 -5.10 5.64 0.72
CA GLY A 51 -3.69 5.40 0.38
C GLY A 51 -3.10 6.44 -0.57
N ASP A 52 -3.84 6.83 -1.60
CA ASP A 52 -3.40 7.80 -2.59
C ASP A 52 -3.39 9.23 -2.04
N SER A 53 -4.37 9.63 -1.23
CA SER A 53 -4.35 10.94 -0.57
C SER A 53 -3.17 11.07 0.40
N LEU A 54 -2.81 10.00 1.12
CA LEU A 54 -1.57 9.95 1.91
C LEU A 54 -0.34 10.06 1.00
N SER A 55 -0.31 9.30 -0.09
CA SER A 55 0.82 9.26 -1.03
C SER A 55 1.06 10.62 -1.67
N VAL A 56 0.00 11.36 -2.00
CA VAL A 56 0.09 12.75 -2.48
C VAL A 56 0.80 13.64 -1.47
N CYS A 57 0.47 13.54 -0.19
CA CYS A 57 1.12 14.32 0.87
C CYS A 57 2.61 13.96 1.00
N VAL A 58 2.92 12.65 1.04
CA VAL A 58 4.30 12.16 1.17
C VAL A 58 5.16 12.56 -0.03
N TYR A 59 4.68 12.30 -1.25
CA TYR A 59 5.44 12.58 -2.46
C TYR A 59 5.55 14.08 -2.75
N THR A 60 4.56 14.89 -2.36
CA THR A 60 4.69 16.36 -2.40
C THR A 60 5.90 16.81 -1.59
N HIS A 61 6.06 16.33 -0.36
CA HIS A 61 7.22 16.70 0.47
C HIS A 61 8.53 16.09 -0.05
N PHE A 62 8.53 14.82 -0.49
CA PHE A 62 9.74 14.19 -1.04
C PHE A 62 10.23 14.95 -2.27
N LEU A 63 9.34 15.43 -3.15
CA LEU A 63 9.74 16.24 -4.30
C LEU A 63 10.31 17.62 -3.95
N GLN A 64 9.91 18.21 -2.82
CA GLN A 64 10.53 19.47 -2.37
C GLN A 64 11.94 19.27 -1.83
N THR A 65 12.29 18.04 -1.44
CA THR A 65 13.50 17.75 -0.66
C THR A 65 14.47 16.79 -1.35
N ALA A 66 14.04 16.12 -2.42
CA ALA A 66 14.89 15.27 -3.24
C ALA A 66 15.96 16.10 -3.98
N GLU A 67 17.21 15.66 -3.87
CA GLU A 67 18.38 16.36 -4.40
C GLU A 67 18.79 15.85 -5.79
N LYS A 68 18.56 14.56 -6.08
CA LYS A 68 18.93 13.91 -7.35
C LYS A 68 17.77 13.95 -8.35
N GLU A 69 18.05 14.41 -9.57
CA GLU A 69 17.05 14.52 -10.64
C GLU A 69 16.42 13.16 -11.03
N GLU A 70 17.20 12.09 -11.03
CA GLU A 70 16.67 10.75 -11.33
C GLU A 70 15.68 10.26 -10.25
N VAL A 71 15.91 10.65 -8.99
CA VAL A 71 14.99 10.35 -7.88
C VAL A 71 13.73 11.19 -8.01
N ARG A 72 13.88 12.49 -8.34
CA ARG A 72 12.74 13.38 -8.59
C ARG A 72 11.82 12.82 -9.67
N SER A 73 12.35 12.30 -10.77
CA SER A 73 11.53 11.71 -11.85
C SER A 73 10.67 10.52 -11.39
N ILE A 74 11.20 9.64 -10.53
CA ILE A 74 10.46 8.52 -9.93
C ILE A 74 9.34 9.06 -9.04
N LEU A 75 9.66 10.04 -8.18
CA LEU A 75 8.72 10.64 -7.24
C LEU A 75 7.61 11.43 -7.95
N GLU A 76 7.92 12.12 -9.05
CA GLU A 76 6.96 12.83 -9.90
C GLU A 76 5.97 11.84 -10.52
N THR A 77 6.48 10.72 -11.04
CA THR A 77 5.64 9.65 -11.59
C THR A 77 4.70 9.10 -10.51
N ALA A 78 5.22 8.79 -9.32
CA ALA A 78 4.42 8.29 -8.21
C ALA A 78 3.34 9.29 -7.77
N LEU A 79 3.68 10.57 -7.64
CA LEU A 79 2.73 11.63 -7.30
C LEU A 79 1.63 11.76 -8.36
N GLN A 80 2.00 11.79 -9.64
CA GLN A 80 1.04 11.93 -10.74
C GLN A 80 0.06 10.75 -10.79
N LEU A 81 0.53 9.53 -10.55
CA LEU A 81 -0.32 8.36 -10.46
C LEU A 81 -1.35 8.49 -9.34
N SER A 82 -0.92 8.79 -8.11
CA SER A 82 -1.84 8.95 -6.98
C SER A 82 -2.86 10.07 -7.19
N GLN A 83 -2.46 11.21 -7.78
CA GLN A 83 -3.40 12.29 -8.14
C GLN A 83 -4.44 11.82 -9.16
N THR A 84 -3.98 11.14 -10.22
CA THR A 84 -4.87 10.61 -11.27
C THR A 84 -5.84 9.57 -10.70
N HIS A 85 -5.37 8.71 -9.80
CA HIS A 85 -6.21 7.70 -9.14
C HIS A 85 -7.30 8.34 -8.29
N LEU A 86 -6.97 9.37 -7.48
CA LEU A 86 -7.95 10.12 -6.70
C LEU A 86 -9.06 10.72 -7.57
N GLU A 87 -8.72 11.24 -8.75
CA GLU A 87 -9.72 11.76 -9.69
C GLU A 87 -10.67 10.66 -10.20
N GLN A 88 -10.16 9.48 -10.54
CA GLN A 88 -10.98 8.36 -11.02
C GLN A 88 -11.88 7.81 -9.91
N ILE A 89 -11.32 7.55 -8.73
CA ILE A 89 -12.09 7.06 -7.57
C ILE A 89 -13.18 8.05 -7.20
N THR A 90 -12.88 9.35 -7.25
CA THR A 90 -13.87 10.40 -7.00
C THR A 90 -15.05 10.31 -7.97
N ARG A 91 -14.80 10.02 -9.25
CA ARG A 91 -15.87 9.85 -10.24
C ARG A 91 -16.69 8.60 -9.94
N PHE A 92 -16.06 7.48 -9.61
CA PHE A 92 -16.76 6.25 -9.26
C PHE A 92 -17.68 6.44 -8.05
N PHE A 93 -17.16 7.01 -6.95
CA PHE A 93 -17.99 7.26 -5.77
C PHE A 93 -19.15 8.22 -6.04
N LYS A 94 -18.92 9.31 -6.78
CA LYS A 94 -20.01 10.25 -7.15
C LYS A 94 -21.09 9.59 -8.01
N GLN A 95 -20.69 8.75 -8.98
CA GLN A 95 -21.61 8.03 -9.85
C GLN A 95 -22.47 7.01 -9.09
N ALA A 96 -21.94 6.44 -8.02
CA ALA A 96 -22.62 5.49 -7.15
C ALA A 96 -23.27 6.13 -5.90
N GLY A 97 -23.33 7.47 -5.83
CA GLY A 97 -23.97 8.19 -4.73
C GLY A 97 -23.25 8.10 -3.36
N PHE A 98 -21.99 7.65 -3.33
CA PHE A 98 -21.20 7.59 -2.10
C PHE A 98 -20.59 8.95 -1.74
N GLN A 99 -20.54 9.23 -0.44
CA GLN A 99 -19.69 10.30 0.08
C GLN A 99 -18.21 9.90 -0.04
N LEU A 100 -17.38 10.86 -0.42
CA LEU A 100 -15.93 10.66 -0.46
C LEU A 100 -15.38 10.63 0.97
N PRO A 101 -14.33 9.81 1.23
CA PRO A 101 -13.50 10.01 2.40
C PRO A 101 -12.95 11.44 2.43
N LEU A 102 -12.70 11.98 3.61
CA LEU A 102 -11.97 13.25 3.76
C LEU A 102 -10.51 13.07 3.32
N GLY A 103 -9.91 11.92 3.66
CA GLY A 103 -8.54 11.57 3.35
C GLY A 103 -7.53 12.52 3.98
N PHE A 104 -6.41 12.68 3.28
CA PHE A 104 -5.35 13.61 3.63
C PHE A 104 -5.34 14.81 2.70
N GLN A 105 -5.10 15.98 3.27
CA GLN A 105 -5.16 17.25 2.57
C GLN A 105 -3.81 17.98 2.62
N GLU A 106 -3.70 19.11 1.94
CA GLU A 106 -2.51 19.97 2.01
C GLU A 106 -2.16 20.38 3.45
N SER A 107 -3.15 20.45 4.35
CA SER A 107 -2.93 20.70 5.79
C SER A 107 -2.24 19.57 6.54
N ASP A 108 -2.14 18.38 5.95
CA ASP A 108 -1.44 17.22 6.51
C ASP A 108 0.03 17.17 6.10
N VAL A 109 0.52 18.11 5.30
CA VAL A 109 1.91 18.20 4.83
C VAL A 109 2.49 19.61 4.96
N HIS A 110 3.65 19.72 5.60
CA HIS A 110 4.47 20.92 5.63
C HIS A 110 5.57 20.82 4.56
N SER A 111 5.25 21.26 3.35
CA SER A 111 6.12 21.12 2.17
C SER A 111 7.51 21.75 2.32
N HIS A 112 7.66 22.76 3.17
CA HIS A 112 8.92 23.49 3.41
C HIS A 112 9.69 22.98 4.64
N ALA A 113 9.21 21.94 5.32
CA ALA A 113 9.99 21.29 6.36
C ALA A 113 11.32 20.77 5.75
N PRO A 114 12.42 20.72 6.53
CA PRO A 114 13.63 20.06 6.10
C PRO A 114 13.37 18.58 5.81
N ARG A 115 14.16 18.01 4.90
CA ARG A 115 14.09 16.59 4.54
C ARG A 115 14.15 15.72 5.79
N LEU A 116 13.30 14.70 5.87
CA LEU A 116 13.34 13.70 6.95
C LEU A 116 14.13 12.44 6.54
N PHE A 117 14.23 12.19 5.23
CA PHE A 117 14.81 10.97 4.67
C PHE A 117 15.84 11.28 3.57
N SER A 118 16.79 10.37 3.36
CA SER A 118 17.75 10.39 2.24
C SER A 118 17.05 10.10 0.90
N ASP A 119 17.70 10.47 -0.22
CA ASP A 119 17.19 10.19 -1.57
C ASP A 119 17.07 8.68 -1.82
N HIS A 120 18.00 7.89 -1.27
CA HIS A 120 17.95 6.43 -1.37
C HIS A 120 16.75 5.87 -0.61
N PHE A 121 16.45 6.41 0.57
CA PHE A 121 15.26 6.00 1.31
C PHE A 121 13.97 6.38 0.60
N MET A 122 13.90 7.54 -0.04
CA MET A 122 12.72 7.95 -0.81
C MET A 122 12.42 6.94 -1.94
N VAL A 123 13.44 6.45 -2.65
CA VAL A 123 13.29 5.41 -3.67
C VAL A 123 12.87 4.07 -3.06
N PHE A 124 13.52 3.65 -1.97
CA PHE A 124 13.17 2.40 -1.28
C PHE A 124 11.74 2.42 -0.73
N TYR A 125 11.32 3.55 -0.17
CA TYR A 125 9.93 3.79 0.23
C TYR A 125 8.99 3.61 -0.96
N SER A 126 9.30 4.21 -2.12
CA SER A 126 8.50 4.04 -3.33
C SER A 126 8.44 2.59 -3.81
N GLU A 127 9.52 1.81 -3.69
CA GLU A 127 9.53 0.39 -4.04
C GLU A 127 8.48 -0.39 -3.23
N ILE A 128 8.51 -0.23 -1.91
CA ILE A 128 7.63 -0.97 -0.99
C ILE A 128 6.19 -0.52 -1.15
N MET A 129 5.93 0.79 -1.25
CA MET A 129 4.58 1.32 -1.45
C MET A 129 3.99 0.90 -2.80
N THR A 130 4.80 0.89 -3.87
CA THR A 130 4.39 0.38 -5.19
C THR A 130 4.06 -1.11 -5.13
N THR A 131 4.85 -1.90 -4.40
CA THR A 131 4.61 -3.32 -4.18
C THR A 131 3.31 -3.58 -3.40
N HIS A 132 3.02 -2.75 -2.39
CA HIS A 132 1.74 -2.80 -1.68
C HIS A 132 0.56 -2.44 -2.59
N GLY A 133 0.70 -1.40 -3.41
CA GLY A 133 -0.29 -1.03 -4.43
C GLY A 133 -0.59 -2.18 -5.39
N LEU A 134 0.44 -2.79 -5.99
CA LEU A 134 0.30 -3.96 -6.88
C LEU A 134 -0.49 -5.11 -6.23
N THR A 135 -0.20 -5.41 -4.96
CA THR A 135 -0.90 -6.47 -4.22
C THR A 135 -2.36 -6.11 -4.00
N ALA A 136 -2.63 -4.87 -3.60
CA ALA A 136 -3.99 -4.39 -3.35
C ALA A 136 -4.82 -4.33 -4.65
N TYR A 137 -4.25 -3.86 -5.75
CA TYR A 137 -4.92 -3.80 -7.05
C TYR A 137 -5.21 -5.18 -7.61
N SER A 138 -4.28 -6.14 -7.43
CA SER A 138 -4.53 -7.54 -7.80
C SER A 138 -5.68 -8.14 -7.00
N LEU A 139 -5.76 -7.86 -5.69
CA LEU A 139 -6.87 -8.34 -4.87
C LEU A 139 -8.19 -7.70 -5.33
N ALA A 140 -8.23 -6.37 -5.46
CA ALA A 140 -9.40 -5.64 -5.91
C ALA A 140 -9.91 -6.16 -7.27
N LEU A 141 -9.02 -6.36 -8.24
CA LEU A 141 -9.34 -6.94 -9.54
C LEU A 141 -10.06 -8.29 -9.43
N THR A 142 -9.62 -9.15 -8.50
CA THR A 142 -10.20 -10.50 -8.31
C THR A 142 -11.51 -10.51 -7.53
N THR A 143 -11.86 -9.42 -6.85
CA THR A 143 -13.06 -9.32 -6.01
C THR A 143 -14.11 -8.35 -6.56
N CYS A 144 -13.84 -7.64 -7.66
CA CYS A 144 -14.79 -6.73 -8.30
C CYS A 144 -15.65 -7.43 -9.36
N GLU A 145 -16.96 -7.15 -9.33
CA GLU A 145 -17.95 -7.67 -10.28
C GLU A 145 -18.24 -6.68 -11.41
N ASP A 146 -18.11 -5.37 -11.16
CA ASP A 146 -18.22 -4.31 -12.15
C ASP A 146 -17.00 -4.31 -13.09
N GLU A 147 -17.26 -4.44 -14.39
CA GLU A 147 -16.21 -4.48 -15.43
C GLU A 147 -15.37 -3.20 -15.47
N ARG A 148 -15.98 -2.04 -15.23
CA ARG A 148 -15.28 -0.75 -15.26
C ARG A 148 -14.28 -0.67 -14.12
N LEU A 149 -14.65 -1.16 -12.94
CA LEU A 149 -13.75 -1.23 -11.79
C LEU A 149 -12.63 -2.27 -12.02
N ARG A 150 -12.94 -3.43 -12.59
CA ARG A 150 -11.89 -4.39 -12.98
C ARG A 150 -10.89 -3.79 -13.96
N ASN A 151 -11.37 -3.11 -15.01
CA ASN A 151 -10.50 -2.45 -15.98
C ASN A 151 -9.66 -1.36 -15.31
N TYR A 152 -10.27 -0.56 -14.43
CA TYR A 152 -9.56 0.46 -13.66
C TYR A 152 -8.43 -0.13 -12.78
N PHE A 153 -8.70 -1.18 -12.00
CA PHE A 153 -7.67 -1.80 -11.15
C PHE A 153 -6.60 -2.54 -11.97
N PHE A 154 -6.95 -3.06 -13.14
CA PHE A 154 -5.97 -3.59 -14.08
C PHE A 154 -5.03 -2.49 -14.61
N ASP A 155 -5.58 -1.34 -15.01
CA ASP A 155 -4.79 -0.19 -15.44
C ASP A 155 -3.87 0.33 -14.31
N CYS A 156 -4.37 0.39 -13.07
CA CYS A 156 -3.56 0.72 -11.89
C CYS A 156 -2.40 -0.27 -11.71
N SER A 157 -2.65 -1.57 -11.94
CA SER A 157 -1.62 -2.61 -11.86
C SER A 157 -0.55 -2.44 -12.95
N VAL A 158 -0.95 -2.13 -14.19
CA VAL A 158 -0.01 -1.85 -15.29
C VAL A 158 0.85 -0.63 -14.99
N GLN A 159 0.24 0.44 -14.46
CA GLN A 159 0.95 1.67 -14.09
C GLN A 159 1.94 1.43 -12.95
N ALA A 160 1.51 0.76 -11.87
CA ALA A 160 2.36 0.43 -10.74
C ALA A 160 3.53 -0.49 -11.14
N LYS A 161 3.31 -1.44 -12.06
CA LYS A 161 4.38 -2.28 -12.62
C LYS A 161 5.44 -1.46 -13.34
N ARG A 162 5.03 -0.47 -14.15
CA ARG A 162 5.97 0.41 -14.87
C ARG A 162 6.79 1.26 -13.90
N LEU A 163 6.16 1.79 -12.85
CA LEU A 163 6.87 2.51 -11.79
C LEU A 163 7.87 1.58 -11.06
N LEU A 164 7.48 0.35 -10.75
CA LEU A 164 8.36 -0.63 -10.13
C LEU A 164 9.57 -0.95 -11.01
N ASP A 165 9.40 -1.13 -12.33
CA ASP A 165 10.53 -1.35 -13.24
C ASP A 165 11.51 -0.17 -13.24
N GLN A 166 10.99 1.07 -13.22
CA GLN A 166 11.82 2.29 -13.15
C GLN A 166 12.62 2.33 -11.85
N ILE A 167 11.98 2.02 -10.72
CA ILE A 167 12.62 1.96 -9.40
C ILE A 167 13.72 0.89 -9.39
N ILE A 168 13.42 -0.33 -9.84
CA ILE A 168 14.39 -1.43 -9.86
C ILE A 168 15.58 -1.09 -10.77
N ALA A 169 15.35 -0.49 -11.94
CA ALA A 169 16.42 -0.06 -12.83
C ALA A 169 17.33 1.00 -12.17
N TYR A 170 16.74 1.94 -11.42
CA TYR A 170 17.49 2.92 -10.64
C TYR A 170 18.32 2.23 -9.54
N GLU A 171 17.73 1.34 -8.75
CA GLU A 171 18.41 0.66 -7.66
C GLU A 171 19.56 -0.24 -8.17
N GLN A 172 19.37 -0.92 -9.30
CA GLN A 172 20.42 -1.74 -9.93
C GLN A 172 21.58 -0.88 -10.45
N SER A 173 21.29 0.21 -11.15
CA SER A 173 22.35 1.10 -11.68
C SER A 173 23.14 1.82 -10.59
N ASN A 174 22.56 1.97 -9.39
CA ASN A 174 23.21 2.60 -8.23
C ASN A 174 23.75 1.60 -7.19
N ASN A 175 23.74 0.29 -7.46
CA ASN A 175 24.15 -0.77 -6.52
C ASN A 175 23.40 -0.74 -5.16
N LEU A 176 22.13 -0.33 -5.19
CA LEU A 176 21.24 -0.30 -4.03
C LEU A 176 20.31 -1.53 -3.97
N TYR A 177 20.17 -2.25 -5.09
CA TYR A 177 19.26 -3.38 -5.19
C TYR A 177 19.73 -4.57 -4.35
N SER A 178 18.89 -5.00 -3.41
CA SER A 178 19.15 -6.13 -2.51
C SER A 178 18.28 -7.33 -2.88
N THR A 179 18.88 -8.51 -3.08
CA THR A 179 18.20 -9.74 -3.49
C THR A 179 18.40 -10.86 -2.48
N PRO A 180 17.43 -11.78 -2.34
CA PRO A 180 17.65 -13.02 -1.59
C PRO A 180 18.78 -13.84 -2.25
N SER A 181 19.41 -14.73 -1.48
CA SER A 181 20.46 -15.63 -1.97
C SER A 181 19.96 -16.54 -3.09
N SER A 182 20.81 -16.76 -4.10
CA SER A 182 20.53 -17.71 -5.17
C SER A 182 20.58 -19.15 -4.65
N ILE A 183 19.64 -19.98 -5.12
CA ILE A 183 19.58 -21.41 -4.80
C ILE A 183 20.03 -22.21 -6.01
N ALA A 184 20.83 -23.26 -5.77
CA ALA A 184 21.27 -24.16 -6.83
C ALA A 184 20.08 -24.95 -7.42
N SER A 185 20.07 -25.14 -8.73
CA SER A 185 19.07 -26.00 -9.38
C SER A 185 19.20 -27.43 -8.84
N PRO A 186 18.10 -28.09 -8.44
CA PRO A 186 18.15 -29.47 -7.98
C PRO A 186 18.54 -30.41 -9.13
N ALA A 187 19.39 -31.39 -8.84
CA ALA A 187 19.81 -32.40 -9.83
C ALA A 187 18.74 -33.47 -10.09
N LYS A 188 17.83 -33.68 -9.13
CA LYS A 188 16.71 -34.64 -9.19
C LYS A 188 15.58 -34.21 -8.26
N VAL A 189 14.40 -34.79 -8.42
CA VAL A 189 13.27 -34.60 -7.50
C VAL A 189 13.56 -35.34 -6.19
N GLU A 190 13.35 -34.66 -5.06
CA GLU A 190 13.49 -35.22 -3.71
C GLU A 190 12.18 -35.05 -2.93
N PHE A 191 11.91 -35.99 -2.01
CA PHE A 191 10.70 -36.00 -1.21
C PHE A 191 11.02 -35.75 0.26
N VAL A 192 10.22 -34.90 0.90
CA VAL A 192 10.33 -34.57 2.33
C VAL A 192 10.18 -35.84 3.17
N GLN A 193 11.13 -36.06 4.08
CA GLN A 193 11.13 -37.22 4.97
C GLN A 193 10.34 -36.92 6.26
N LYS A 194 9.56 -37.89 6.75
CA LYS A 194 8.69 -37.72 7.95
C LYS A 194 9.45 -37.26 9.21
N LYS A 195 10.72 -37.66 9.35
CA LYS A 195 11.56 -37.23 10.47
C LYS A 195 11.93 -35.74 10.39
N GLY A 196 12.11 -35.21 9.18
CA GLY A 196 12.45 -33.80 8.92
C GLY A 196 11.35 -32.81 9.35
N LEU A 197 10.08 -33.23 9.30
CA LEU A 197 8.94 -32.40 9.72
C LEU A 197 8.84 -32.21 11.24
N LEU A 198 9.44 -33.11 12.03
CA LEU A 198 9.44 -33.04 13.49
C LEU A 198 10.75 -32.46 14.07
N SER A 199 11.81 -32.36 13.25
CA SER A 199 13.07 -31.68 13.61
C SER A 199 12.94 -30.18 13.34
N GLY A 200 13.09 -29.38 14.39
CA GLY A 200 12.96 -27.91 14.34
C GLY A 200 12.59 -27.30 15.70
N LEU A 201 11.92 -28.08 16.56
CA LEU A 201 11.67 -27.69 17.97
C LEU A 201 12.70 -28.30 18.94
N ILE A 202 13.27 -29.46 18.58
CA ILE A 202 14.35 -30.14 19.31
C ILE A 202 15.30 -30.72 18.24
N GLY A 203 16.54 -30.25 18.18
CA GLY A 203 17.56 -30.67 17.19
C GLY A 203 17.72 -29.71 16.01
N LYS A 204 18.61 -30.04 15.06
CA LYS A 204 18.91 -29.19 13.90
C LYS A 204 17.73 -29.22 12.91
N PRO A 205 17.19 -28.06 12.47
CA PRO A 205 16.12 -28.02 11.47
C PRO A 205 16.61 -28.49 10.09
N GLU A 206 15.68 -28.91 9.23
CA GLU A 206 15.93 -29.07 7.80
C GLU A 206 16.25 -27.71 7.16
N PRO A 207 17.08 -27.65 6.09
CA PRO A 207 17.37 -26.39 5.41
C PRO A 207 16.11 -25.66 4.94
N LEU A 208 16.13 -24.33 4.98
CA LEU A 208 15.02 -23.51 4.47
C LEU A 208 14.76 -23.83 3.00
N ASN A 209 13.48 -23.94 2.63
CA ASN A 209 13.11 -24.04 1.23
C ASN A 209 13.08 -22.66 0.55
N ALA A 210 13.03 -22.64 -0.79
CA ALA A 210 13.06 -21.39 -1.57
C ALA A 210 11.94 -20.39 -1.19
N THR A 211 10.75 -20.89 -0.84
CA THR A 211 9.62 -20.06 -0.43
C THR A 211 9.85 -19.43 0.95
N GLU A 212 10.37 -20.20 1.91
CA GLU A 212 10.73 -19.69 3.24
C GLU A 212 11.83 -18.63 3.16
N ILE A 213 12.89 -18.88 2.37
CA ILE A 213 13.98 -17.91 2.15
C ILE A 213 13.43 -16.61 1.57
N GLY A 214 12.63 -16.71 0.50
CA GLY A 214 12.03 -15.54 -0.14
C GLY A 214 11.17 -14.74 0.83
N ASN A 215 10.26 -15.40 1.55
CA ASN A 215 9.37 -14.73 2.49
C ASN A 215 10.10 -14.09 3.66
N LEU A 216 11.05 -14.79 4.29
CA LEU A 216 11.86 -14.23 5.38
C LEU A 216 12.63 -12.99 4.92
N PHE A 217 13.26 -13.05 3.75
CA PHE A 217 13.98 -11.92 3.17
C PHE A 217 13.05 -10.73 2.90
N PHE A 218 11.93 -10.93 2.19
CA PHE A 218 11.03 -9.84 1.86
C PHE A 218 10.30 -9.25 3.07
N ASN A 219 9.95 -10.07 4.06
CA ASN A 219 9.33 -9.61 5.29
C ASN A 219 10.33 -8.81 6.15
N THR A 220 11.60 -9.22 6.18
CA THR A 220 12.69 -8.44 6.79
C THR A 220 12.86 -7.09 6.08
N LYS A 221 12.89 -7.09 4.74
CA LYS A 221 13.03 -5.86 3.93
C LYS A 221 11.89 -4.87 4.21
N LYS A 222 10.63 -5.33 4.22
CA LYS A 222 9.47 -4.48 4.55
C LYS A 222 9.51 -3.96 5.99
N ASN A 223 9.97 -4.76 6.94
CA ASN A 223 10.12 -4.28 8.32
C ASN A 223 11.22 -3.26 8.50
N ALA A 224 12.30 -3.34 7.71
CA ALA A 224 13.34 -2.32 7.74
C ALA A 224 12.76 -0.94 7.37
N LEU A 225 11.83 -0.88 6.42
CA LEU A 225 11.05 0.34 6.14
C LEU A 225 10.24 0.77 7.36
N ASN A 226 9.45 -0.13 7.95
CA ASN A 226 8.61 0.17 9.10
C ASN A 226 9.42 0.74 10.27
N LYS A 227 10.57 0.13 10.57
CA LYS A 227 11.46 0.57 11.65
C LYS A 227 12.03 1.95 11.40
N ALA A 228 12.47 2.24 10.17
CA ALA A 228 12.96 3.57 9.79
C ALA A 228 11.85 4.63 9.86
N LEU A 229 10.62 4.31 9.43
CA LEU A 229 9.48 5.22 9.57
C LEU A 229 9.10 5.45 11.02
N PHE A 230 9.05 4.40 11.86
CA PHE A 230 8.85 4.54 13.30
C PHE A 230 9.92 5.46 13.94
N HIS A 231 11.18 5.28 13.56
CA HIS A 231 12.28 6.11 14.06
C HIS A 231 12.10 7.58 13.65
N ALA A 232 11.86 7.83 12.36
CA ALA A 232 11.68 9.17 11.81
C ALA A 232 10.44 9.88 12.36
N PHE A 233 9.30 9.19 12.44
CA PHE A 233 8.07 9.77 12.98
C PHE A 233 8.15 9.98 14.49
N GLY A 234 8.83 9.10 15.24
CA GLY A 234 9.09 9.31 16.66
C GLY A 234 9.93 10.56 16.93
N GLN A 235 10.88 10.88 16.05
CA GLN A 235 11.71 12.08 16.13
C GLN A 235 10.90 13.38 15.98
N VAL A 236 9.83 13.37 15.17
CA VAL A 236 9.10 14.59 14.78
C VAL A 236 7.67 14.67 15.29
N ALA A 237 7.14 13.62 15.93
CA ALA A 237 5.77 13.57 16.44
C ALA A 237 5.45 14.73 17.38
N GLY A 238 4.32 15.39 17.12
CA GLY A 238 3.86 16.55 17.90
C GLY A 238 3.18 16.15 19.21
N HIS A 239 2.38 15.07 19.17
CA HIS A 239 1.68 14.52 20.33
C HIS A 239 2.53 13.45 21.03
N GLU A 240 2.53 13.48 22.36
CA GLU A 240 3.33 12.56 23.17
C GLU A 240 2.89 11.10 23.01
N ASP A 241 1.58 10.83 22.91
CA ASP A 241 1.09 9.46 22.72
C ASP A 241 1.45 8.88 21.35
N VAL A 242 1.52 9.72 20.32
CA VAL A 242 2.05 9.36 19.00
C VAL A 242 3.54 9.08 19.11
N ARG A 243 4.32 9.95 19.74
CA ARG A 243 5.76 9.78 19.95
C ARG A 243 6.09 8.47 20.68
N GLU A 244 5.42 8.22 21.81
CA GLU A 244 5.57 6.99 22.59
C GLU A 244 5.25 5.74 21.75
N TYR A 245 4.17 5.79 20.97
CA TYR A 245 3.79 4.70 20.07
C TYR A 245 4.87 4.42 19.02
N MET A 246 5.44 5.48 18.43
CA MET A 246 6.49 5.35 17.42
C MET A 246 7.78 4.77 18.01
N LEU A 247 8.22 5.23 19.18
CA LEU A 247 9.43 4.72 19.85
C LEU A 247 9.28 3.24 20.27
N ASP A 248 8.12 2.87 20.79
CA ASP A 248 7.75 1.49 21.07
C ASP A 248 7.70 0.66 19.76
N GLY A 249 7.26 1.27 18.65
CA GLY A 249 7.29 0.69 17.31
C GLY A 249 8.68 0.34 16.80
N VAL A 250 9.68 1.21 17.03
CA VAL A 250 11.09 0.93 16.70
C VAL A 250 11.56 -0.36 17.38
N GLN A 251 11.21 -0.54 18.65
CA GLN A 251 11.62 -1.71 19.43
C GLN A 251 10.92 -2.99 18.94
N ARG A 252 9.62 -2.94 18.65
CA ARG A 252 8.89 -4.09 18.09
C ARG A 252 9.42 -4.50 16.73
N ALA A 253 9.53 -3.55 15.81
CA ALA A 253 10.03 -3.82 14.47
C ALA A 253 11.48 -4.35 14.50
N GLY A 254 12.31 -3.84 15.41
CA GLY A 254 13.65 -4.38 15.65
C GLY A 254 13.65 -5.85 16.05
N LYS A 255 12.82 -6.24 17.04
CA LYS A 255 12.71 -7.63 17.47
C LYS A 255 12.24 -8.57 16.36
N ASP A 256 11.23 -8.14 15.58
CA ASP A 256 10.71 -8.94 14.47
C ASP A 256 11.76 -9.09 13.35
N ILE A 257 12.56 -8.05 13.09
CA ILE A 257 13.69 -8.10 12.15
C ILE A 257 14.77 -9.06 12.64
N ASP A 258 15.20 -8.90 13.89
CA ASP A 258 16.28 -9.69 14.47
C ASP A 258 15.95 -11.18 14.45
N SER A 259 14.67 -11.54 14.67
CA SER A 259 14.23 -12.93 14.63
C SER A 259 14.23 -13.53 13.21
N PHE A 260 13.84 -12.77 12.19
CA PHE A 260 13.98 -13.22 10.79
C PHE A 260 15.44 -13.32 10.35
N VAL A 261 16.25 -12.33 10.72
CA VAL A 261 17.70 -12.28 10.42
C VAL A 261 18.41 -13.47 11.03
N ALA A 262 18.13 -13.81 12.30
CA ALA A 262 18.74 -14.96 12.96
C ALA A 262 18.51 -16.28 12.19
N ILE A 263 17.29 -16.50 11.67
CA ILE A 263 16.95 -17.69 10.88
C ILE A 263 17.71 -17.71 9.55
N LEU A 264 17.84 -16.57 8.87
CA LEU A 264 18.59 -16.45 7.62
C LEU A 264 20.10 -16.67 7.83
N GLU A 265 20.66 -16.09 8.88
CA GLU A 265 22.08 -16.19 9.21
C GLU A 265 22.50 -17.59 9.65
N GLU A 266 21.63 -18.34 10.34
CA GLU A 266 21.88 -19.74 10.71
C GLU A 266 22.15 -20.62 9.47
N GLU A 267 21.53 -20.30 8.34
CA GLU A 267 21.69 -20.97 7.04
C GLU A 267 22.71 -20.26 6.13
N GLN A 268 23.45 -19.27 6.64
CA GLN A 268 24.43 -18.46 5.89
C GLN A 268 23.83 -17.74 4.67
N LEU A 269 22.58 -17.31 4.78
CA LEU A 269 21.86 -16.60 3.73
C LEU A 269 22.01 -15.08 3.86
N THR A 270 21.81 -14.39 2.74
CA THR A 270 21.86 -12.92 2.66
C THR A 270 20.71 -12.31 3.43
N THR A 271 20.99 -11.25 4.18
CA THR A 271 20.00 -10.44 4.89
C THR A 271 19.81 -9.07 4.20
N PRO A 272 18.59 -8.50 4.21
CA PRO A 272 18.38 -7.16 3.68
C PRO A 272 19.14 -6.08 4.47
N ARG A 273 19.50 -5.01 3.79
CA ARG A 273 20.05 -3.79 4.41
C ARG A 273 19.00 -3.11 5.32
N MET A 274 19.49 -2.51 6.40
CA MET A 274 18.72 -1.62 7.29
C MET A 274 18.87 -0.14 6.90
N TRP A 275 17.93 0.71 7.31
CA TRP A 275 17.71 2.04 6.73
C TRP A 275 17.67 3.20 7.74
N GLU A 276 17.98 2.95 9.01
CA GLU A 276 17.96 3.96 10.06
C GLU A 276 18.99 5.07 9.82
N SER A 277 20.13 4.75 9.18
CA SER A 277 21.14 5.74 8.78
C SER A 277 20.67 6.69 7.68
N ASP A 278 19.57 6.36 7.00
CA ASP A 278 18.98 7.17 5.95
C ASP A 278 17.89 8.10 6.47
N VAL A 279 17.58 8.04 7.78
CA VAL A 279 16.80 9.06 8.48
C VAL A 279 17.72 10.22 8.86
N THR A 280 17.32 11.44 8.54
CA THR A 280 18.10 12.65 8.82
C THR A 280 17.92 13.13 10.25
N GLU A 281 18.70 14.14 10.66
CA GLU A 281 18.61 14.76 11.98
C GLU A 281 17.47 15.81 12.10
N SER A 282 16.58 15.94 11.10
CA SER A 282 15.50 16.94 11.10
C SER A 282 14.47 16.69 12.21
N THR A 283 14.31 17.62 13.14
CA THR A 283 13.29 17.55 14.20
C THR A 283 12.00 18.31 13.85
N VAL A 284 11.87 18.81 12.62
CA VAL A 284 10.70 19.56 12.15
C VAL A 284 9.82 18.62 11.35
N SER A 285 8.57 18.42 11.80
CA SER A 285 7.68 17.46 11.14
C SER A 285 7.20 17.92 9.77
N PRO A 286 7.44 17.14 8.70
CA PRO A 286 6.84 17.38 7.40
C PRO A 286 5.39 16.91 7.31
N PHE A 287 4.89 16.13 8.28
CA PHE A 287 3.56 15.52 8.24
C PHE A 287 2.76 15.75 9.51
N SER A 288 1.43 15.74 9.40
CA SER A 288 0.57 15.72 10.58
C SER A 288 0.68 14.39 11.33
N ASP A 289 0.46 14.42 12.65
CA ASP A 289 0.37 13.20 13.45
C ASP A 289 -0.75 12.26 12.97
N LYS A 290 -1.85 12.82 12.44
CA LYS A 290 -2.93 12.06 11.77
C LYS A 290 -2.39 11.22 10.62
N LEU A 291 -1.62 11.85 9.72
CA LEU A 291 -1.01 11.17 8.58
C LEU A 291 -0.02 10.10 9.05
N MET A 292 0.90 10.44 9.96
CA MET A 292 1.89 9.49 10.46
C MET A 292 1.24 8.27 11.13
N MET A 293 0.18 8.46 11.92
CA MET A 293 -0.54 7.37 12.55
C MET A 293 -1.28 6.48 11.54
N TYR A 294 -1.98 7.06 10.57
CA TYR A 294 -2.62 6.27 9.52
C TYR A 294 -1.60 5.52 8.67
N HIS A 295 -0.45 6.14 8.37
CA HIS A 295 0.63 5.50 7.64
C HIS A 295 1.09 4.21 8.35
N MET A 296 1.35 4.29 9.65
CA MET A 296 1.72 3.11 10.44
C MET A 296 0.56 2.12 10.58
N ALA A 297 -0.69 2.58 10.60
CA ALA A 297 -1.87 1.71 10.57
C ALA A 297 -1.92 0.87 9.28
N PHE A 298 -1.75 1.54 8.14
CA PHE A 298 -1.69 0.91 6.82
C PHE A 298 -0.57 -0.14 6.77
N LEU A 299 0.65 0.23 7.14
CA LEU A 299 1.82 -0.67 7.12
C LEU A 299 1.68 -1.84 8.10
N THR A 300 1.04 -1.64 9.27
CA THR A 300 0.76 -2.73 10.21
C THR A 300 -0.26 -3.70 9.61
N SER A 301 -1.29 -3.19 8.92
CA SER A 301 -2.28 -4.03 8.25
C SER A 301 -1.68 -4.82 7.09
N THR A 302 -0.81 -4.22 6.28
CA THR A 302 -0.14 -4.94 5.18
C THR A 302 0.85 -5.97 5.70
N ALA A 303 1.58 -5.66 6.78
CA ALA A 303 2.49 -6.61 7.43
C ALA A 303 1.76 -7.88 7.90
N LEU A 304 0.56 -7.74 8.49
CA LEU A 304 -0.27 -8.88 8.88
C LEU A 304 -0.54 -9.83 7.71
N THR A 305 -0.88 -9.29 6.53
CA THR A 305 -1.13 -10.07 5.32
C THR A 305 0.12 -10.82 4.86
N PHE A 306 1.29 -10.16 4.79
CA PHE A 306 2.51 -10.80 4.31
C PHE A 306 3.09 -11.82 5.30
N TYR A 307 2.91 -11.61 6.59
CA TYR A 307 3.24 -12.62 7.59
C TYR A 307 2.30 -13.81 7.52
N ALA A 308 1.02 -13.61 7.24
CA ALA A 308 0.08 -14.71 7.05
C ALA A 308 0.46 -15.55 5.84
N THR A 309 0.87 -14.91 4.73
CA THR A 309 1.43 -15.61 3.57
C THR A 309 2.71 -16.36 3.90
N GLY A 310 3.63 -15.74 4.65
CA GLY A 310 4.86 -16.38 5.11
C GLY A 310 4.59 -17.62 5.97
N LEU A 311 3.71 -17.48 6.96
CA LEU A 311 3.25 -18.57 7.81
C LEU A 311 2.60 -19.69 7.00
N ALA A 312 1.63 -19.37 6.14
CA ALA A 312 0.85 -20.35 5.37
C ALA A 312 1.68 -21.15 4.37
N SER A 313 2.85 -20.64 3.97
CA SER A 313 3.76 -21.29 3.02
C SER A 313 5.01 -21.88 3.67
N SER A 314 5.12 -21.82 4.99
CA SER A 314 6.22 -22.41 5.75
C SER A 314 5.90 -23.84 6.17
N MET A 315 6.92 -24.69 6.19
CA MET A 315 6.83 -26.09 6.64
C MET A 315 7.70 -26.34 7.88
N ARG A 316 8.73 -25.50 8.09
CA ARG A 316 9.62 -25.56 9.23
C ARG A 316 8.95 -25.11 10.53
N PRO A 317 8.92 -25.95 11.60
CA PRO A 317 8.26 -25.60 12.85
C PRO A 317 8.79 -24.34 13.54
N ASP A 318 10.10 -24.10 13.50
CA ASP A 318 10.73 -22.89 14.06
C ASP A 318 10.29 -21.62 13.34
N VAL A 319 10.21 -21.66 12.00
CA VAL A 319 9.73 -20.54 11.17
C VAL A 319 8.25 -20.25 11.45
N ILE A 320 7.42 -21.30 11.53
CA ILE A 320 6.00 -21.20 11.88
C ILE A 320 5.83 -20.55 13.27
N MET A 321 6.59 -21.01 14.26
CA MET A 321 6.55 -20.46 15.61
C MET A 321 7.03 -19.00 15.67
N ASN A 322 8.05 -18.65 14.87
CA ASN A 322 8.51 -17.27 14.77
C ASN A 322 7.41 -16.34 14.25
N TYR A 323 6.72 -16.71 13.17
CA TYR A 323 5.58 -15.93 12.67
C TYR A 323 4.45 -15.79 13.70
N ASN A 324 4.12 -16.87 14.42
CA ASN A 324 3.12 -16.82 15.50
C ASN A 324 3.49 -15.81 16.60
N HIS A 325 4.76 -15.78 17.02
CA HIS A 325 5.21 -14.79 18.00
C HIS A 325 5.10 -13.35 17.47
N ILE A 326 5.48 -13.13 16.21
CA ILE A 326 5.38 -11.82 15.56
C ILE A 326 3.93 -11.34 15.46
N PHE A 327 2.96 -12.25 15.24
CA PHE A 327 1.53 -11.88 15.25
C PHE A 327 1.09 -11.28 16.58
N GLU A 328 1.63 -11.74 17.71
CA GLU A 328 1.34 -11.16 19.04
C GLU A 328 1.82 -9.70 19.13
N ASN A 329 3.01 -9.42 18.59
CA ASN A 329 3.58 -8.07 18.53
C ASN A 329 2.72 -7.14 17.65
N ILE A 330 2.30 -7.61 16.47
CA ILE A 330 1.44 -6.85 15.56
C ILE A 330 0.10 -6.52 16.21
N HIS A 331 -0.58 -7.49 16.83
CA HIS A 331 -1.90 -7.25 17.44
C HIS A 331 -1.81 -6.20 18.57
N THR A 332 -0.71 -6.20 19.32
CA THR A 332 -0.43 -5.19 20.35
C THR A 332 -0.29 -3.80 19.74
N GLY A 333 0.47 -3.67 18.64
CA GLY A 333 0.61 -2.41 17.91
C GLY A 333 -0.71 -1.91 17.34
N TYR A 334 -1.49 -2.80 16.71
CA TYR A 334 -2.77 -2.47 16.08
C TYR A 334 -3.80 -1.94 17.08
N ARG A 335 -3.85 -2.51 18.30
CA ARG A 335 -4.70 -1.99 19.38
C ARG A 335 -4.33 -0.56 19.78
N LYS A 336 -3.03 -0.26 19.89
CA LYS A 336 -2.54 1.09 20.23
C LYS A 336 -2.89 2.10 19.15
N ILE A 337 -2.71 1.75 17.88
CA ILE A 337 -3.15 2.55 16.73
C ILE A 337 -4.63 2.91 16.87
N TYR A 338 -5.50 1.91 17.08
CA TYR A 338 -6.93 2.13 17.20
C TYR A 338 -7.27 3.09 18.35
N MET A 339 -6.65 2.90 19.53
CA MET A 339 -6.86 3.77 20.69
C MET A 339 -6.43 5.22 20.43
N ILE A 340 -5.27 5.43 19.83
CA ILE A 340 -4.74 6.79 19.56
C ILE A 340 -5.59 7.49 18.48
N MET A 341 -5.86 6.81 17.38
CA MET A 341 -6.61 7.40 16.27
C MET A 341 -8.06 7.71 16.65
N THR A 342 -8.70 6.88 17.49
CA THR A 342 -10.05 7.18 17.99
C THR A 342 -10.05 8.31 19.02
N LYS A 343 -9.08 8.35 19.94
CA LYS A 343 -8.90 9.45 20.90
C LYS A 343 -8.82 10.81 20.22
N HIS A 344 -8.12 10.89 19.09
CA HIS A 344 -7.92 12.14 18.35
C HIS A 344 -8.92 12.38 17.20
N ASN A 345 -9.92 11.51 17.03
CA ASN A 345 -10.90 11.57 15.93
C ASN A 345 -10.25 11.55 14.52
N TRP A 346 -9.21 10.74 14.37
CA TRP A 346 -8.43 10.60 13.14
C TRP A 346 -8.84 9.39 12.29
N MET A 347 -9.72 8.54 12.81
CA MET A 347 -10.21 7.35 12.10
C MET A 347 -11.54 7.65 11.42
N GLU A 348 -11.53 7.74 10.10
CA GLU A 348 -12.75 7.81 9.31
C GLU A 348 -13.49 6.48 9.32
N LYS A 349 -14.81 6.53 9.47
CA LYS A 349 -15.66 5.34 9.43
C LYS A 349 -15.92 4.98 7.97
N GLN A 350 -15.52 3.77 7.57
CA GLN A 350 -15.85 3.24 6.25
C GLN A 350 -17.38 3.03 6.10
N PRO A 351 -17.92 3.13 4.87
CA PRO A 351 -19.26 2.67 4.57
C PRO A 351 -19.42 1.22 5.00
N GLY A 352 -20.52 0.92 5.68
CA GLY A 352 -20.74 -0.40 6.26
C GLY A 352 -22.21 -0.74 6.35
N ALA A 353 -22.50 -1.95 6.80
CA ALA A 353 -23.87 -2.42 6.97
C ALA A 353 -24.67 -1.52 7.92
N SER A 354 -25.93 -1.26 7.57
CA SER A 354 -26.85 -0.53 8.44
C SER A 354 -27.05 -1.29 9.76
N ASP A 355 -26.94 -0.58 10.88
CA ASP A 355 -27.32 -1.12 12.18
C ASP A 355 -28.85 -1.23 12.25
N ARG A 356 -29.38 -2.39 11.86
CA ARG A 356 -30.84 -2.62 11.86
C ARG A 356 -31.44 -2.53 13.25
N SER A 357 -30.66 -2.75 14.31
CA SER A 357 -31.14 -2.66 15.69
C SER A 357 -31.36 -1.22 16.16
N SER A 358 -30.57 -0.26 15.64
CA SER A 358 -30.77 1.17 15.91
C SER A 358 -31.95 1.76 15.14
N LEU A 359 -32.47 1.09 14.11
CA LEU A 359 -33.60 1.56 13.28
C LEU A 359 -34.98 1.20 13.83
N THR A 360 -35.05 0.33 14.84
CA THR A 360 -36.32 -0.15 15.43
C THR A 360 -36.68 0.56 16.74
N GLN A 361 -36.15 1.77 16.99
CA GLN A 361 -36.45 2.57 18.19
C GLN A 361 -37.59 3.57 17.98
#